data_AF-A0A9E6V445-F1
#
_entry.id   AF-A0A9E6V445-F1
#
_cell.length_a   1.000
_cell.length_b   1.000
_cell.length_c   1.000
_cell.angle_alpha   90.00
_cell.angle_beta   90.00
_cell.angle_gamma   90.00
#
_symmetry.space_group_name_H-M   'P 1'
#
loop_
_entity.id
_entity.type
_entity.pdbx_description
1 polymer ?
#
loop_
_entity_poly.entity_id
_entity_poly.type
_entity_poly.pdbx_seq_one_letter_code
_entity_poly.pdbx_strand_id
1 'polypeptide(L)'
;MEQIKNSTGSKQNRSETVTIRLDPKLKYLAEIAARKQRRTLSSFIEWAVDQSLKHVTLEEHYNNEVSVADCAIKLWDIDESERFLRLAISFPELLNYDEQEIFKLISDSWLLNATYTSDKYGNKEWDWNVLMEYTFPALREEWEIIKNYKILNREDWITKIRTKIAKGLIYPWSIINLKRQNTPELLAYDDEIPF
;
A
#
# COMPACT_ATOMS: atom_id res chain seq x y z
N MET A 1 10.81 17.17 50.78
CA MET A 1 11.10 17.15 49.33
C MET A 1 10.89 15.73 48.85
N GLU A 2 9.69 15.45 48.37
CA GLU A 2 9.25 14.11 47.97
C GLU A 2 9.48 13.96 46.46
N GLN A 3 10.33 13.01 46.06
CA GLN A 3 10.67 12.78 44.65
C GLN A 3 9.54 12.02 43.96
N ILE A 4 8.85 12.68 43.03
CA ILE A 4 7.94 12.04 42.09
C ILE A 4 8.80 11.34 41.02
N LYS A 5 8.83 10.01 41.09
CA LYS A 5 9.48 9.14 40.11
C LYS A 5 8.60 9.09 38.85
N ASN A 6 8.90 9.91 37.86
CA ASN A 6 8.30 9.84 36.53
C ASN A 6 8.77 8.55 35.83
N SER A 7 7.96 7.50 35.86
CA SER A 7 8.13 6.36 34.95
C SER A 7 7.44 6.69 33.63
N THR A 8 8.14 7.41 32.77
CA THR A 8 7.83 7.49 31.33
C THR A 8 8.14 6.12 30.72
N GLY A 9 7.21 5.18 30.87
CA GLY A 9 7.19 3.98 30.05
C GLY A 9 6.99 4.42 28.61
N SER A 10 8.04 4.29 27.80
CA SER A 10 7.98 4.43 26.35
C SER A 10 6.76 3.65 25.86
N LYS A 11 5.82 4.32 25.18
CA LYS A 11 4.75 3.65 24.43
C LYS A 11 5.44 2.79 23.38
N GLN A 12 5.72 1.52 23.72
CA GLN A 12 6.11 0.53 22.73
C GLN A 12 4.98 0.48 21.72
N ASN A 13 5.32 0.68 20.44
CA ASN A 13 4.41 0.41 19.34
C ASN A 13 3.73 -0.94 19.62
N ARG A 14 2.40 -0.95 19.62
CA ARG A 14 1.62 -2.14 19.98
C ARG A 14 2.01 -3.26 19.03
N SER A 15 2.55 -4.35 19.56
CA SER A 15 2.80 -5.58 18.80
C SER A 15 1.47 -6.19 18.35
N GLU A 16 1.37 -6.57 17.08
CA GLU A 16 0.21 -7.31 16.57
C GLU A 16 0.28 -8.78 17.01
N THR A 17 -0.86 -9.35 17.40
CA THR A 17 -0.93 -10.75 17.83
C THR A 17 -1.34 -11.64 16.67
N VAL A 18 -0.48 -12.58 16.29
CA VAL A 18 -0.75 -13.57 15.24
C VAL A 18 -0.95 -14.95 15.85
N THR A 19 -2.03 -15.64 15.48
CA THR A 19 -2.27 -17.04 15.90
C THR A 19 -1.78 -17.98 14.79
N ILE A 20 -0.73 -18.74 15.07
CA ILE A 20 -0.16 -19.72 14.14
C ILE A 20 -0.52 -21.16 14.53
N ARG A 21 -0.74 -22.01 13.53
CA ARG A 21 -0.85 -23.45 13.71
C ARG A 21 0.47 -24.10 13.31
N LEU A 22 1.12 -24.78 14.25
CA LEU A 22 2.36 -25.50 14.03
C LEU A 22 2.13 -26.99 14.28
N ASP A 23 2.72 -27.82 13.42
CA ASP A 23 2.83 -29.25 13.69
C ASP A 23 3.61 -29.48 15.02
N PRO A 24 3.25 -30.48 15.85
CA PRO A 24 3.93 -30.74 17.12
C PRO A 24 5.46 -30.87 17.00
N LYS A 25 5.96 -31.49 15.92
CA LYS A 25 7.40 -31.66 15.69
C LYS A 25 8.06 -30.31 15.40
N LEU A 26 7.45 -29.47 14.56
CA LEU A 26 7.98 -28.14 14.23
C LEU A 26 8.02 -27.25 15.47
N LYS A 27 6.96 -27.27 16.29
CA LYS A 27 6.92 -26.53 17.55
C LYS A 27 8.05 -26.97 18.49
N TYR A 28 8.25 -28.28 18.68
CA TYR A 28 9.31 -28.80 19.55
C TYR A 28 10.71 -28.35 19.09
N LEU A 29 10.99 -28.40 17.78
CA LEU A 29 12.26 -27.95 17.22
C LEU A 29 12.46 -26.43 17.37
N ALA A 30 11.42 -25.64 17.15
CA ALA A 30 11.47 -24.18 17.35
C ALA A 30 11.75 -23.81 18.82
N GLU A 31 11.18 -24.54 19.78
CA GLU A 31 11.48 -24.36 21.20
C GLU A 31 12.94 -24.68 21.55
N ILE A 32 13.50 -25.75 20.98
CA ILE A 32 14.92 -26.08 21.17
C ILE A 32 15.81 -24.96 20.62
N ALA A 33 15.51 -24.47 19.41
CA ALA A 33 16.27 -23.40 18.79
C ALA A 33 16.19 -22.09 19.61
N ALA A 34 15.00 -21.73 20.08
CA ALA A 34 14.79 -20.57 20.95
C ALA A 34 15.60 -20.68 22.26
N ARG A 35 15.59 -21.86 22.92
CA ARG A 35 16.40 -22.13 24.12
C ARG A 35 17.90 -22.01 23.83
N LYS A 36 18.37 -22.55 22.71
CA LYS A 36 19.79 -22.47 22.30
C LYS A 36 20.23 -21.02 22.09
N GLN A 37 19.35 -20.18 21.53
CA GLN A 37 19.59 -18.75 21.31
C GLN A 37 19.23 -17.87 22.52
N ARG A 38 18.83 -18.46 23.66
CA ARG A 38 18.45 -17.76 24.90
C ARG A 38 17.36 -16.69 24.71
N ARG A 39 16.35 -16.99 23.88
CA ARG A 39 15.20 -16.11 23.62
C ARG A 39 13.87 -16.87 23.80
N THR A 40 12.78 -16.13 23.93
CA THR A 40 11.43 -16.74 23.98
C THR A 40 11.06 -17.33 22.61
N LEU A 41 10.13 -18.29 22.59
CA LEU A 41 9.63 -18.86 21.33
C LEU A 41 9.07 -17.77 20.40
N SER A 42 8.33 -16.80 20.96
CA SER A 42 7.80 -15.65 20.20
C SER A 42 8.92 -14.82 19.55
N SER A 43 9.95 -14.46 20.31
CA SER A 43 11.09 -13.68 19.79
C SER A 43 11.92 -14.48 18.79
N PHE A 44 12.01 -15.81 18.94
CA PHE A 44 12.63 -16.67 17.95
C PHE A 44 11.86 -16.70 16.63
N ILE A 45 10.52 -16.81 16.69
CA ILE A 45 9.66 -16.82 15.51
C ILE A 45 9.74 -15.48 14.78
N GLU A 46 9.66 -14.36 15.51
CA GLU A 46 9.81 -13.01 14.93
C GLU A 46 11.15 -12.86 14.19
N TRP A 47 12.25 -13.25 14.84
CA TRP A 47 13.56 -13.26 14.19
C TRP A 47 13.60 -14.19 12.97
N ALA A 48 13.03 -15.39 13.05
CA ALA A 48 13.04 -16.33 11.94
C ALA A 48 12.25 -15.79 10.73
N VAL A 49 11.13 -15.12 10.98
CA VAL A 49 10.35 -14.42 9.93
C VAL A 49 11.18 -13.28 9.34
N ASP A 50 11.78 -12.42 10.16
CA ASP A 50 12.67 -11.34 9.69
C ASP A 50 13.81 -11.87 8.80
N GLN A 51 14.44 -12.98 9.17
CA GLN A 51 15.46 -13.61 8.33
C GLN A 51 14.87 -14.18 7.04
N SER A 52 13.70 -14.82 7.10
CA SER A 52 13.05 -15.38 5.92
C SER A 52 12.69 -14.30 4.90
N LEU A 53 12.21 -13.12 5.34
CA LEU A 53 11.82 -12.01 4.46
C LEU A 53 12.98 -11.43 3.64
N LYS A 54 14.22 -11.61 4.10
CA LYS A 54 15.45 -11.20 3.36
C LYS A 54 15.77 -12.12 2.20
N HIS A 55 15.12 -13.27 2.11
CA HIS A 55 15.37 -14.28 1.08
C HIS A 55 14.20 -14.49 0.12
N VAL A 56 13.01 -14.00 0.47
CA VAL A 56 11.88 -13.96 -0.46
C VAL A 56 12.05 -12.75 -1.35
N THR A 57 12.20 -12.96 -2.65
CA THR A 57 12.38 -11.90 -3.64
C THR A 57 11.08 -11.62 -4.38
N LEU A 58 10.92 -10.35 -4.76
CA LEU A 58 9.88 -9.84 -5.65
C LEU A 58 10.56 -9.30 -6.91
N GLU A 59 9.91 -9.45 -8.05
CA GLU A 59 10.40 -8.89 -9.30
C GLU A 59 9.95 -7.42 -9.41
N GLU A 60 10.91 -6.50 -9.44
CA GLU A 60 10.65 -5.10 -9.73
C GLU A 60 10.81 -4.84 -11.24
N HIS A 61 10.23 -3.73 -11.72
CA HIS A 61 10.38 -3.27 -13.10
C HIS A 61 11.85 -3.33 -13.56
N TYR A 62 12.05 -3.73 -14.82
CA TYR A 62 13.37 -3.98 -15.43
C TYR A 62 14.11 -5.21 -14.90
N ASN A 63 13.39 -6.23 -14.40
CA ASN A 63 13.94 -7.55 -14.09
C ASN A 63 14.98 -7.53 -12.96
N ASN A 64 14.81 -6.60 -12.01
CA ASN A 64 15.62 -6.52 -10.80
C ASN A 64 14.88 -7.23 -9.67
N GLU A 65 15.51 -8.21 -9.05
CA GLU A 65 14.97 -8.85 -7.85
C GLU A 65 15.28 -8.02 -6.60
N VAL A 66 14.27 -7.78 -5.78
CA VAL A 66 14.38 -7.08 -4.49
C VAL A 66 13.78 -7.95 -3.39
N SER A 67 14.41 -8.01 -2.20
CA SER A 67 13.84 -8.80 -1.11
C SER A 67 12.60 -8.12 -0.51
N VAL A 68 11.65 -8.90 0.01
CA VAL A 68 10.47 -8.36 0.70
C VAL A 68 10.89 -7.46 1.87
N ALA A 69 11.99 -7.81 2.56
CA ALA A 69 12.55 -6.99 3.63
C ALA A 69 13.01 -5.60 3.13
N ASP A 70 13.65 -5.52 1.97
CA ASP A 70 14.12 -4.25 1.39
C ASP A 70 12.94 -3.39 0.90
N CYS A 71 11.86 -4.04 0.43
CA CYS A 71 10.62 -3.34 0.06
C CYS A 71 9.92 -2.65 1.22
N ALA A 72 10.24 -2.98 2.49
CA ALA A 72 9.57 -2.40 3.66
C ALA A 72 9.63 -0.87 3.66
N ILE A 73 10.75 -0.26 3.26
CA ILE A 73 10.90 1.20 3.20
C ILE A 73 9.94 1.84 2.17
N LYS A 74 9.69 1.13 1.06
CA LYS A 74 8.85 1.61 -0.05
C LYS A 74 7.37 1.37 0.19
N LEU A 75 7.03 0.22 0.77
CA LEU A 75 5.65 -0.28 0.88
C LEU A 75 4.97 0.02 2.21
N TRP A 76 5.73 0.11 3.32
CA TRP A 76 5.14 0.27 4.63
C TRP A 76 4.77 1.73 4.93
N ASP A 77 3.56 1.92 5.43
CA ASP A 77 3.05 3.15 5.99
C ASP A 77 2.13 2.84 7.20
N ILE A 78 1.88 3.84 8.05
CA ILE A 78 0.94 3.68 9.17
C ILE A 78 -0.51 3.61 8.69
N ASP A 79 -0.82 4.28 7.58
CA ASP A 79 -2.13 4.33 6.97
C ASP A 79 -2.32 3.16 5.99
N GLU A 80 -3.37 2.37 6.22
CA GLU A 80 -3.69 1.18 5.42
C GLU A 80 -3.93 1.52 3.94
N SER A 81 -4.62 2.63 3.67
CA SER A 81 -4.89 3.12 2.31
C SER A 81 -3.61 3.36 1.50
N GLU A 82 -2.60 3.93 2.14
CA GLU A 82 -1.33 4.25 1.52
C GLU A 82 -0.50 2.98 1.30
N ARG A 83 -0.44 2.08 2.29
CA ARG A 83 0.17 0.75 2.11
C ARG A 83 -0.42 0.00 0.93
N PHE A 84 -1.74 -0.04 0.86
CA PHE A 84 -2.47 -0.68 -0.22
C PHE A 84 -2.09 -0.08 -1.58
N LEU A 85 -2.12 1.25 -1.71
CA LEU A 85 -1.84 1.89 -3.00
C LEU A 85 -0.36 1.75 -3.41
N ARG A 86 0.57 1.80 -2.45
CA ARG A 86 2.01 1.54 -2.68
C ARG A 86 2.25 0.12 -3.19
N LEU A 87 1.58 -0.88 -2.61
CA LEU A 87 1.61 -2.27 -3.07
C LEU A 87 1.03 -2.37 -4.48
N ALA A 88 -0.17 -1.83 -4.71
CA ALA A 88 -0.85 -1.90 -6.00
C ALA A 88 -0.08 -1.25 -7.15
N ILE A 89 0.65 -0.16 -6.87
CA ILE A 89 1.49 0.52 -7.85
C ILE A 89 2.78 -0.26 -8.13
N SER A 90 3.38 -0.87 -7.10
CA SER A 90 4.73 -1.45 -7.19
C SER A 90 4.72 -2.92 -7.60
N PHE A 91 3.73 -3.68 -7.13
CA PHE A 91 3.60 -5.14 -7.23
C PHE A 91 2.12 -5.52 -7.40
N PRO A 92 1.47 -5.09 -8.50
CA PRO A 92 0.04 -5.33 -8.74
C PRO A 92 -0.33 -6.82 -8.75
N GLU A 93 0.61 -7.71 -9.07
CA GLU A 93 0.45 -9.16 -9.08
C GLU A 93 0.23 -9.78 -7.70
N LEU A 94 0.62 -9.06 -6.64
CA LEU A 94 0.44 -9.51 -5.24
C LEU A 94 -0.94 -9.17 -4.68
N LEU A 95 -1.76 -8.40 -5.40
CA LEU A 95 -3.10 -8.02 -4.96
C LEU A 95 -4.04 -9.22 -5.00
N ASN A 96 -4.80 -9.41 -3.91
CA ASN A 96 -5.91 -10.36 -3.90
C ASN A 96 -7.14 -9.82 -4.66
N TYR A 97 -8.17 -10.64 -4.86
CA TYR A 97 -9.36 -10.26 -5.64
C TYR A 97 -10.07 -9.01 -5.10
N ASP A 98 -10.32 -8.94 -3.79
CA ASP A 98 -11.00 -7.79 -3.18
C ASP A 98 -10.13 -6.52 -3.32
N GLU A 99 -8.81 -6.66 -3.18
CA GLU A 99 -7.83 -5.59 -3.41
C GLU A 99 -7.80 -5.11 -4.86
N GLN A 100 -7.87 -6.02 -5.84
CA GLN A 100 -7.95 -5.70 -7.25
C GLN A 100 -9.23 -4.91 -7.59
N GLU A 101 -10.38 -5.29 -6.99
CA GLU A 101 -11.63 -4.54 -7.15
C GLU A 101 -11.52 -3.11 -6.61
N ILE A 102 -10.91 -2.94 -5.44
CA ILE A 102 -10.65 -1.62 -4.84
C ILE A 102 -9.72 -0.80 -5.73
N PHE A 103 -8.64 -1.41 -6.24
CA PHE A 103 -7.68 -0.71 -7.09
C PHE A 103 -8.33 -0.26 -8.41
N LYS A 104 -9.19 -1.10 -8.99
CA LYS A 104 -9.98 -0.77 -10.17
C LYS A 104 -10.94 0.39 -9.90
N LEU A 105 -11.63 0.37 -8.75
CA LEU A 105 -12.52 1.46 -8.33
C LEU A 105 -11.78 2.81 -8.25
N ILE A 106 -10.61 2.83 -7.61
CA ILE A 106 -9.76 4.02 -7.48
C ILE A 106 -9.30 4.50 -8.86
N SER A 107 -8.86 3.58 -9.73
CA SER A 107 -8.44 3.90 -11.10
C SER A 107 -9.58 4.55 -11.91
N ASP A 108 -10.79 3.98 -11.85
CA ASP A 108 -11.96 4.49 -12.58
C ASP A 108 -12.40 5.88 -12.10
N SER A 109 -12.08 6.27 -10.86
CA SER A 109 -12.44 7.56 -10.28
C SER A 109 -11.61 8.75 -10.78
N TRP A 110 -10.63 8.51 -11.66
CA TRP A 110 -9.61 9.48 -12.09
C TRP A 110 -8.66 9.96 -11.00
N LEU A 111 -8.78 9.43 -9.79
CA LEU A 111 -7.90 9.80 -8.69
C LEU A 111 -6.44 9.55 -9.06
N LEU A 112 -6.12 8.52 -9.81
CA LEU A 112 -4.74 8.23 -10.23
C LEU A 112 -4.30 8.95 -11.51
N ASN A 113 -5.18 9.62 -12.25
CA ASN A 113 -4.81 10.13 -13.59
C ASN A 113 -3.76 11.26 -13.55
N ALA A 114 -3.73 12.03 -12.48
CA ALA A 114 -2.73 13.08 -12.29
C ALA A 114 -1.38 12.55 -11.82
N THR A 115 -1.31 11.29 -11.39
CA THR A 115 -0.20 10.75 -10.59
C THR A 115 0.79 9.94 -11.40
N TYR A 116 0.59 9.80 -12.71
CA TYR A 116 1.55 9.16 -13.60
C TYR A 116 1.61 9.86 -14.97
N THR A 117 2.71 9.68 -15.68
CA THR A 117 2.81 9.92 -17.12
C THR A 117 2.87 8.59 -17.82
N SER A 118 2.21 8.46 -18.96
CA SER A 118 2.38 7.29 -19.83
C SER A 118 3.31 7.65 -20.96
N ASP A 119 4.28 6.77 -21.25
CA ASP A 119 5.06 6.88 -22.46
C ASP A 119 4.23 6.42 -23.68
N LYS A 120 4.83 6.54 -24.88
CA LYS A 120 4.22 6.10 -26.14
C LYS A 120 3.95 4.59 -26.24
N TYR A 121 4.48 3.80 -25.32
CA TYR A 121 4.34 2.34 -25.27
C TYR A 121 3.37 1.90 -24.16
N GLY A 122 2.75 2.84 -23.44
CA GLY A 122 1.82 2.57 -22.35
C GLY A 122 2.49 2.31 -21.01
N ASN A 123 3.82 2.45 -20.89
CA ASN A 123 4.50 2.33 -19.60
C ASN A 123 4.17 3.54 -18.74
N LYS A 124 3.72 3.30 -17.51
CA LYS A 124 3.37 4.34 -16.55
C LYS A 124 4.56 4.65 -15.65
N GLU A 125 5.00 5.90 -15.68
CA GLU A 125 5.95 6.46 -14.72
C GLU A 125 5.19 7.25 -13.67
N TRP A 126 5.24 6.80 -12.41
CA TRP A 126 4.49 7.37 -11.31
C TRP A 126 5.21 8.58 -10.70
N ASP A 127 4.48 9.69 -10.55
CA ASP A 127 4.89 10.89 -9.84
C ASP A 127 4.58 10.74 -8.35
N TRP A 128 5.58 10.27 -7.60
CA TRP A 128 5.46 10.05 -6.16
C TRP A 128 5.19 11.33 -5.37
N ASN A 129 5.61 12.51 -5.85
CA ASN A 129 5.32 13.75 -5.15
C ASN A 129 3.82 14.07 -5.21
N VAL A 130 3.20 13.90 -6.38
CA VAL A 130 1.75 14.09 -6.53
C VAL A 130 0.97 13.03 -5.76
N LEU A 131 1.46 11.78 -5.71
CA LEU A 131 0.88 10.73 -4.87
C LEU A 131 0.88 11.15 -3.39
N MET A 132 2.04 11.52 -2.86
CA MET A 132 2.21 11.86 -1.45
C MET A 132 1.46 13.13 -1.02
N GLU A 133 1.50 14.19 -1.84
CA GLU A 133 0.97 15.49 -1.46
C GLU A 133 -0.56 15.57 -1.58
N TYR A 134 -1.15 14.88 -2.55
CA TYR A 134 -2.57 15.05 -2.89
C TYR A 134 -3.36 13.74 -2.86
N THR A 135 -2.79 12.66 -3.40
CA THR A 135 -3.53 11.41 -3.62
C THR A 135 -3.73 10.63 -2.33
N PHE A 136 -2.66 10.44 -1.54
CA PHE A 136 -2.74 9.70 -0.29
C PHE A 136 -3.64 10.39 0.75
N PRO A 137 -3.57 11.72 0.95
CA PRO A 137 -4.52 12.40 1.84
C PRO A 137 -5.98 12.21 1.41
N ALA A 138 -6.28 12.40 0.12
CA ALA A 138 -7.64 12.23 -0.41
C ALA A 138 -8.13 10.78 -0.28
N LEU A 139 -7.26 9.80 -0.54
CA LEU A 139 -7.59 8.38 -0.41
C LEU A 139 -7.86 8.01 1.05
N ARG A 140 -7.05 8.53 1.99
CA ARG A 140 -7.19 8.28 3.42
C ARG A 140 -8.53 8.76 3.97
N GLU A 141 -8.99 9.94 3.53
CA GLU A 141 -10.30 10.48 3.93
C GLU A 141 -11.47 9.60 3.49
N GLU A 142 -11.36 8.95 2.33
CA GLU A 142 -12.43 8.15 1.73
C GLU A 142 -12.23 6.64 1.95
N TRP A 143 -11.16 6.21 2.64
CA TRP A 143 -10.75 4.81 2.73
C TRP A 143 -11.80 3.90 3.37
N GLU A 144 -12.37 4.32 4.49
CA GLU A 144 -13.43 3.57 5.18
C GLU A 144 -14.69 3.47 4.32
N ILE A 145 -14.96 4.49 3.50
CA ILE A 145 -16.11 4.47 2.58
C ILE A 145 -15.84 3.42 1.48
N ILE A 146 -14.65 3.44 0.88
CA ILE A 146 -14.23 2.50 -0.16
C ILE A 146 -14.33 1.05 0.32
N LYS A 147 -13.78 0.73 1.50
CA LYS A 147 -13.81 -0.64 2.07
C LYS A 147 -15.23 -1.16 2.33
N ASN A 148 -16.14 -0.28 2.74
CA ASN A 148 -17.53 -0.64 3.02
C ASN A 148 -18.41 -0.73 1.77
N TYR A 149 -17.98 -0.14 0.65
CA TYR A 149 -18.69 -0.17 -0.61
C TYR A 149 -18.45 -1.48 -1.37
N LYS A 150 -18.95 -2.59 -0.83
CA LYS A 150 -19.22 -3.77 -1.66
C LYS A 150 -20.41 -3.47 -2.57
N ILE A 151 -20.10 -2.96 -3.75
CA ILE A 151 -20.85 -3.01 -5.03
C ILE A 151 -22.05 -2.05 -5.19
N LEU A 152 -22.77 -1.61 -4.15
CA LEU A 152 -24.07 -0.93 -4.41
C LEU A 152 -24.01 0.53 -4.92
N ASN A 153 -23.03 1.36 -4.57
CA ASN A 153 -22.93 2.75 -5.07
C ASN A 153 -21.55 3.12 -5.64
N ARG A 154 -20.95 2.19 -6.40
CA ARG A 154 -19.67 2.41 -7.11
C ARG A 154 -19.69 3.68 -7.97
N GLU A 155 -20.75 3.86 -8.77
CA GLU A 155 -20.88 5.01 -9.68
C GLU A 155 -21.03 6.34 -8.93
N ASP A 156 -21.74 6.35 -7.81
CA ASP A 156 -21.92 7.55 -6.98
C ASP A 156 -20.58 8.01 -6.39
N TRP A 157 -19.80 7.08 -5.86
CA TRP A 157 -18.46 7.39 -5.35
C TRP A 157 -17.53 7.90 -6.46
N ILE A 158 -17.49 7.22 -7.61
CA ILE A 158 -16.71 7.66 -8.78
C ILE A 158 -17.12 9.08 -9.18
N THR A 159 -18.42 9.36 -9.28
CA THR A 159 -18.94 10.68 -9.67
C THR A 159 -18.59 11.76 -8.66
N LYS A 160 -18.69 11.45 -7.36
CA LYS A 160 -18.29 12.33 -6.26
C LYS A 160 -16.81 12.71 -6.36
N ILE A 161 -15.92 11.73 -6.54
CA ILE A 161 -14.47 11.98 -6.65
C ILE A 161 -14.14 12.76 -7.91
N ARG A 162 -14.69 12.38 -9.07
CA ARG A 162 -14.52 13.13 -10.32
C ARG A 162 -14.97 14.59 -10.17
N THR A 163 -16.07 14.83 -9.47
CA THR A 163 -16.56 16.18 -9.18
C THR A 163 -15.61 16.96 -8.26
N LYS A 164 -15.04 16.33 -7.22
CA LYS A 164 -14.02 16.95 -6.36
C LYS A 164 -12.77 17.33 -7.16
N ILE A 165 -12.30 16.45 -8.03
CA ILE A 165 -11.14 16.70 -8.92
C ILE A 165 -11.45 17.86 -9.88
N ALA A 166 -12.62 17.83 -10.53
CA ALA A 166 -13.02 18.88 -11.48
C ALA A 166 -13.17 20.27 -10.84
N LYS A 167 -13.43 20.34 -9.53
CA LYS A 167 -13.48 21.58 -8.75
C LYS A 167 -12.10 22.02 -8.22
N GLY A 168 -11.07 21.22 -8.42
CA GLY A 168 -9.72 21.47 -7.90
C GLY A 168 -9.59 21.27 -6.38
N LEU A 169 -10.45 20.43 -5.78
CA LEU A 169 -10.45 20.17 -4.34
C LEU A 169 -9.41 19.12 -3.91
N ILE A 170 -8.97 18.26 -4.84
CA ILE A 170 -7.95 17.24 -4.59
C ILE A 170 -6.62 17.67 -5.21
N TYR A 171 -6.64 18.00 -6.51
CA TYR A 171 -5.47 18.50 -7.23
C TYR A 171 -5.60 19.99 -7.52
N PRO A 172 -4.51 20.77 -7.42
CA PRO A 172 -4.49 22.14 -7.90
C PRO A 172 -4.69 22.19 -9.41
N TRP A 173 -5.29 23.28 -9.89
CA TRP A 173 -5.58 23.49 -11.32
C TRP A 173 -4.34 23.44 -12.22
N SER A 174 -3.17 23.81 -11.70
CA SER A 174 -1.89 23.71 -12.42
C SER A 174 -1.57 22.28 -12.84
N ILE A 175 -1.74 21.32 -11.93
CA ILE A 175 -1.49 19.89 -12.18
C ILE A 175 -2.55 19.34 -13.16
N ILE A 176 -3.82 19.69 -12.96
CA ILE A 176 -4.92 19.24 -13.82
C ILE A 176 -4.72 19.71 -15.27
N ASN A 177 -4.36 20.98 -15.47
CA ASN A 177 -4.17 21.55 -16.80
C ASN A 177 -2.91 21.03 -17.49
N LEU A 178 -1.81 20.84 -16.75
CA LEU A 178 -0.56 20.31 -17.30
C LEU A 178 -0.76 18.90 -17.87
N LYS A 179 -1.55 18.06 -17.20
CA LYS A 179 -1.87 16.71 -17.70
C LYS A 179 -2.83 16.77 -18.90
N ARG A 180 -3.83 17.65 -18.90
CA ARG A 180 -4.73 17.84 -20.07
C ARG A 180 -3.98 18.26 -21.34
N GLN A 181 -2.95 19.10 -21.22
CA GLN A 181 -2.14 19.53 -22.36
C GLN A 181 -1.23 18.40 -22.88
N ASN A 182 -0.75 17.54 -21.99
CA ASN A 182 0.14 16.41 -22.33
C ASN A 182 -0.60 15.16 -22.79
N THR A 183 -1.94 15.14 -22.76
CA THR A 183 -2.75 14.03 -23.29
C THR A 183 -3.85 14.56 -24.22
N PRO A 184 -3.52 14.80 -25.50
CA PRO A 184 -4.50 15.27 -26.48
C PRO A 184 -5.59 14.22 -26.79
N GLU A 185 -5.36 12.95 -26.47
CA GLU A 185 -6.26 11.83 -26.76
C GLU A 185 -6.30 10.84 -25.57
N LEU A 186 -7.04 11.18 -24.51
CA LEU A 186 -7.37 10.24 -23.41
C LEU A 186 -8.89 10.17 -23.16
N LEU A 187 -9.65 10.13 -24.26
CA LEU A 187 -11.06 9.73 -24.27
C LEU A 187 -11.33 8.56 -25.23
N ALA A 188 -10.29 7.82 -25.63
CA ALA A 188 -10.41 6.75 -26.64
C ALA A 188 -9.79 5.39 -26.24
N TYR A 189 -9.26 5.25 -25.02
CA TYR A 189 -8.80 3.96 -24.50
C TYR A 189 -9.54 3.66 -23.19
N ASP A 190 -10.85 3.46 -23.34
CA ASP A 190 -11.49 2.34 -22.67
C ASP A 190 -10.83 1.07 -23.22
N ASP A 191 -10.62 0.09 -22.38
CA ASP A 191 -10.02 -1.23 -22.65
C ASP A 191 -8.51 -1.35 -22.38
N GLU A 192 -8.20 -2.38 -21.58
CA GLU A 192 -6.86 -2.89 -21.20
C GLU A 192 -6.19 -2.20 -20.02
N ILE A 193 -6.76 -2.44 -18.83
CA ILE A 193 -5.93 -2.75 -17.66
C ILE A 193 -5.18 -4.05 -18.02
N PRO A 194 -3.85 -4.04 -18.20
CA PRO A 194 -3.12 -5.28 -18.40
C PRO A 194 -3.10 -6.03 -17.06
N PHE A 195 -3.70 -7.22 -17.06
CA PHE A 195 -3.54 -8.22 -16.01
C PHE A 195 -2.20 -8.95 -16.20
#